data_AF-A0A1J4L165-F1
#
_entry.id   AF-A0A1J4L165-F1
#
_cell.length_a   1.000
_cell.length_b   1.000
_cell.length_c   1.000
_cell.angle_alpha   90.00
_cell.angle_beta   90.00
_cell.angle_gamma   90.00
#
_symmetry.space_group_name_H-M   'P 1'
#
loop_
_entity.id
_entity.type
_entity.pdbx_description
1 polymer ?
#
loop_
_entity_poly.entity_id
_entity_poly.type
_entity_poly.pdbx_seq_one_letter_code
_entity_poly.pdbx_strand_id
1 'polypeptide(L)'
;MSACKPSMYITIERHRYDYAVKATVYELQIGIQKNEDEVLVHKLITRYSVLDQFDKQLRIMIGDDINLPAFPPKRYLWNNDPSFVQEREKGLKLFLEGITKIPGILQIPYVQDFFAISELNSEK
;
A
#
# COMPACT_ATOMS: atom_id res chain seq x y z
N MET A 1 21.58 1.52 -7.36
CA MET A 1 20.39 0.99 -6.67
C MET A 1 19.44 0.50 -7.74
N SER A 2 19.22 -0.81 -7.85
CA SER A 2 18.37 -1.36 -8.92
C SER A 2 16.91 -1.15 -8.54
N ALA A 3 16.17 -0.39 -9.35
CA ALA A 3 14.74 -0.22 -9.19
C ALA A 3 14.02 -1.58 -9.35
N CYS A 4 12.89 -1.77 -8.66
CA CYS A 4 12.03 -2.92 -8.91
C CYS A 4 11.68 -2.94 -10.41
N LYS A 5 11.95 -4.06 -11.08
CA LYS A 5 11.50 -4.32 -12.45
C LYS A 5 10.48 -5.46 -12.37
N PRO A 6 9.22 -5.27 -12.83
CA PRO A 6 8.64 -4.02 -13.34
C PRO A 6 8.54 -2.91 -12.28
N SER A 7 8.54 -1.65 -12.74
CA SER A 7 8.39 -0.49 -11.86
C SER A 7 6.96 -0.40 -11.34
N MET A 8 6.80 -0.12 -10.05
CA MET A 8 5.52 0.04 -9.37
C MET A 8 5.46 1.39 -8.67
N TYR A 9 4.29 2.01 -8.66
CA TYR A 9 3.97 3.08 -7.73
C TYR A 9 2.68 2.77 -6.97
N ILE A 10 2.60 3.29 -5.74
CA ILE A 10 1.38 3.30 -4.94
C ILE A 10 1.23 4.71 -4.39
N THR A 11 0.07 5.30 -4.62
CA THR A 11 -0.29 6.62 -4.09
C THR A 11 -1.64 6.56 -3.37
N ILE A 12 -1.83 7.46 -2.41
CA ILE A 12 -3.14 7.69 -1.79
C ILE A 12 -3.75 8.93 -2.46
N GLU A 13 -4.81 8.71 -3.22
CA GLU A 13 -5.51 9.78 -3.94
C GLU A 13 -6.35 10.64 -3.00
N ARG A 14 -7.02 9.99 -2.05
CA ARG A 14 -7.82 10.66 -1.01
C ARG A 14 -8.12 9.74 0.17
N HIS A 15 -8.56 10.33 1.27
CA HIS A 15 -9.21 9.64 2.37
C HIS A 15 -10.64 10.15 2.57
N ARG A 16 -11.50 9.33 3.15
CA ARG A 16 -12.85 9.72 3.58
C ARG A 16 -13.31 8.88 4.76
N TYR A 17 -14.26 9.40 5.54
CA TYR A 17 -14.96 8.59 6.53
C TYR A 17 -16.04 7.76 5.83
N ASP A 18 -16.01 6.46 6.04
CA ASP A 18 -17.02 5.54 5.52
C ASP A 18 -17.96 5.12 6.67
N TYR A 19 -19.24 5.43 6.52
CA TYR A 19 -20.26 5.18 7.53
C TYR A 19 -20.67 3.71 7.66
N ALA A 20 -20.51 2.90 6.60
CA ALA A 20 -20.84 1.49 6.62
C ALA A 20 -19.82 0.72 7.47
N VAL A 21 -18.53 1.03 7.30
CA VAL A 21 -17.44 0.41 8.09
C VAL A 21 -17.04 1.22 9.34
N LYS A 22 -17.66 2.39 9.55
CA LYS A 22 -17.42 3.33 10.66
C LYS A 22 -15.95 3.68 10.87
N ALA A 23 -15.23 3.89 9.78
CA ALA A 23 -13.79 4.14 9.80
C ALA A 23 -13.35 5.04 8.64
N THR A 24 -12.22 5.73 8.81
CA THR A 24 -11.51 6.35 7.70
C THR A 24 -10.98 5.29 6.76
N VAL A 25 -11.34 5.42 5.49
CA VAL A 25 -10.81 4.63 4.37
C VAL A 25 -9.92 5.49 3.49
N TYR A 26 -8.99 4.84 2.82
CA TYR A 26 -8.00 5.40 1.92
C TYR A 26 -8.22 4.80 0.54
N GLU A 27 -8.28 5.65 -0.47
CA GLU A 27 -8.35 5.24 -1.87
C GLU A 27 -6.93 5.24 -2.43
N LEU A 28 -6.42 4.04 -2.66
CA LEU A 28 -5.10 3.82 -3.23
C LEU A 28 -5.20 3.74 -4.74
N GLN A 29 -4.26 4.34 -5.44
CA GLN A 29 -3.99 4.05 -6.85
C GLN A 29 -2.65 3.30 -6.95
N ILE A 30 -2.70 2.14 -7.60
CA ILE A 30 -1.57 1.27 -7.83
C ILE A 30 -1.29 1.29 -9.32
N GLY A 31 -0.06 1.63 -9.70
CA GLY A 31 0.39 1.57 -11.09
C GLY A 31 1.55 0.59 -11.24
N ILE A 32 1.47 -0.29 -12.24
CA ILE A 32 2.51 -1.26 -12.56
C ILE A 32 2.87 -1.12 -14.03
N GLN A 33 4.15 -0.86 -14.29
CA GLN A 33 4.67 -0.75 -15.64
C GLN A 33 4.75 -2.12 -16.29
N LYS A 34 4.04 -2.33 -17.41
CA LYS A 34 4.04 -3.60 -18.15
C LYS A 34 5.08 -3.61 -19.26
N ASN A 35 5.26 -2.49 -19.95
CA ASN A 35 6.30 -2.23 -20.95
C ASN A 35 6.66 -0.74 -20.94
N GLU A 36 7.41 -0.26 -21.93
CA GLU A 36 7.86 1.14 -21.98
C GLU A 36 6.71 2.15 -22.05
N ASP A 37 5.58 1.77 -22.68
CA ASP A 37 4.46 2.69 -22.97
C ASP A 37 3.18 2.39 -22.18
N GLU A 38 3.10 1.26 -21.49
CA GLU A 38 1.88 0.77 -20.82
C GLU A 38 2.07 0.65 -19.31
N VAL A 39 1.19 1.34 -18.56
CA VAL A 39 1.06 1.23 -17.11
C VAL A 39 -0.35 0.73 -16.79
N LEU A 40 -0.44 -0.43 -16.16
CA LEU A 40 -1.70 -0.95 -15.62
C LEU A 40 -2.01 -0.19 -14.33
N VAL A 41 -3.23 0.35 -14.23
CA VAL A 41 -3.66 1.12 -13.07
C VAL A 41 -4.86 0.46 -12.42
N HIS A 42 -4.75 0.21 -11.12
CA HIS A 42 -5.81 -0.34 -10.29
C HIS A 42 -6.10 0.56 -9.09
N LYS A 43 -7.34 0.50 -8.59
CA LYS A 43 -7.76 1.25 -7.40
C LYS A 43 -8.23 0.33 -6.31
N LEU A 44 -7.67 0.51 -5.12
CA LEU A 44 -8.03 -0.25 -3.93
C LEU A 44 -8.54 0.69 -2.85
N ILE A 45 -9.73 0.43 -2.31
CA ILE A 45 -10.24 1.13 -1.13
C ILE A 45 -9.96 0.26 0.08
N THR A 46 -9.21 0.80 1.05
CA THR A 46 -8.84 0.05 2.25
C THR A 46 -8.86 0.94 3.49
N ARG A 47 -8.74 0.35 4.68
CA ARG A 47 -8.66 1.07 5.95
C ARG A 47 -7.30 0.88 6.59
N TYR A 48 -6.93 1.79 7.50
CA TYR A 48 -5.66 1.73 8.21
C TYR A 48 -5.38 0.36 8.85
N SER A 49 -6.37 -0.26 9.49
CA SER A 49 -6.17 -1.54 10.17
C SER A 49 -5.88 -2.71 9.22
N VAL A 50 -6.33 -2.64 7.96
CA VAL A 50 -6.01 -3.64 6.94
C VAL A 50 -4.58 -3.43 6.45
N LEU A 51 -4.15 -2.18 6.25
CA LEU A 51 -2.74 -1.87 5.93
C LEU A 51 -1.78 -2.24 7.07
N ASP A 52 -2.18 -2.09 8.32
CA ASP A 52 -1.41 -2.54 9.49
C ASP A 52 -1.26 -4.07 9.54
N GLN A 53 -2.31 -4.81 9.17
CA GLN A 53 -2.25 -6.26 9.05
C GLN A 53 -1.31 -6.68 7.90
N PHE A 54 -1.40 -5.99 6.77
CA PHE A 54 -0.50 -6.19 5.64
C PHE A 54 0.97 -5.98 6.03
N ASP A 55 1.31 -4.87 6.69
CA ASP A 55 2.69 -4.59 7.14
C ASP A 55 3.23 -5.72 8.04
N LYS A 56 2.42 -6.17 9.00
CA LYS A 56 2.81 -7.26 9.91
C LYS A 56 3.07 -8.57 9.18
N GLN A 57 2.19 -8.95 8.26
CA GLN A 57 2.37 -10.16 7.48
C GLN A 57 3.57 -10.05 6.53
N LEU A 58 3.76 -8.89 5.90
CA LEU A 58 4.90 -8.63 5.04
C LEU A 58 6.23 -8.76 5.80
N ARG A 59 6.34 -8.17 7.00
CA ARG A 59 7.50 -8.31 7.89
C ARG A 59 7.82 -9.77 8.22
N ILE A 60 6.79 -10.58 8.50
CA ILE A 60 6.96 -12.01 8.79
C ILE A 60 7.49 -12.76 7.55
N MET A 61 7.01 -12.43 6.35
CA MET A 61 7.38 -13.14 5.13
C MET A 61 8.79 -12.81 4.62
N ILE A 62 9.21 -11.56 4.73
CA ILE A 62 10.53 -11.12 4.25
C ILE A 62 11.66 -11.33 5.28
N GLY A 63 11.31 -11.52 6.55
CA GLY A 63 12.26 -11.66 7.65
C GLY A 63 12.95 -10.35 8.04
N ASP A 64 13.92 -10.44 8.94
CA ASP A 64 14.62 -9.27 9.50
C ASP A 64 15.72 -8.72 8.57
N ASP A 65 16.04 -9.42 7.48
CA ASP A 65 17.12 -9.04 6.55
C ASP A 65 16.75 -7.85 5.65
N ILE A 66 15.45 -7.60 5.46
CA ILE A 66 14.95 -6.48 4.65
C ILE A 66 14.40 -5.38 5.56
N ASN A 67 15.07 -4.23 5.55
CA ASN A 67 14.63 -3.08 6.30
C ASN A 67 13.38 -2.45 5.66
N LEU A 68 12.21 -2.74 6.21
CA LEU A 68 10.97 -2.11 5.78
C LEU A 68 10.82 -0.69 6.31
N PRO A 69 10.21 0.22 5.52
CA PRO A 69 9.81 1.54 6.00
C PRO A 69 8.96 1.44 7.28
N ALA A 70 9.05 2.45 8.13
CA ALA A 70 8.25 2.50 9.35
C ALA A 70 6.76 2.64 9.00
N PHE A 71 5.92 1.81 9.62
CA PHE A 71 4.47 1.93 9.51
C PHE A 71 3.95 3.03 10.46
N PRO A 72 3.03 3.91 10.04
CA PRO A 72 2.52 4.98 10.90
C PRO A 72 1.83 4.42 12.15
N PRO A 73 1.99 5.06 13.32
CA PRO A 73 1.56 4.51 14.60
C PRO A 73 0.03 4.41 14.73
N LYS A 74 -0.39 3.46 15.57
CA LYS A 74 -1.79 3.34 15.98
C LYS A 74 -2.14 4.45 16.96
N ARG A 75 -3.37 4.95 16.85
CA ARG A 75 -3.98 5.81 17.85
C ARG A 75 -5.37 5.28 18.16
N TYR A 76 -5.63 5.05 19.44
CA TYR A 76 -6.88 4.45 19.92
C TYR A 76 -7.90 5.50 20.37
N LEU A 77 -7.46 6.73 20.67
CA LEU A 77 -8.31 7.87 21.04
C LEU A 77 -8.25 8.95 19.95
N TRP A 78 -9.41 9.51 19.58
CA TRP A 78 -9.54 10.54 18.52
C TRP A 78 -8.88 10.13 17.20
N ASN A 79 -9.09 8.87 16.81
CA ASN A 79 -8.49 8.30 15.60
C ASN A 79 -9.10 8.79 14.27
N ASN A 80 -10.19 9.57 14.36
CA ASN A 80 -10.87 10.26 13.26
C ASN A 80 -10.65 11.78 13.31
N ASP A 81 -9.81 12.29 14.23
CA ASP A 81 -9.45 13.70 14.25
C ASP A 81 -8.80 14.09 12.91
N PRO A 82 -9.23 15.18 12.24
CA PRO A 82 -8.75 15.53 10.91
C PRO A 82 -7.24 15.71 10.82
N SER A 83 -6.61 16.35 11.82
CA SER A 83 -5.17 16.59 11.82
C SER A 83 -4.40 15.27 11.91
N PHE A 84 -4.88 14.37 12.77
CA PHE A 84 -4.30 13.05 12.92
C PHE A 84 -4.51 12.16 11.68
N VAL A 85 -5.67 12.24 11.03
CA VAL A 85 -5.92 11.51 9.79
C VAL A 85 -4.98 11.97 8.67
N GLN A 86 -4.71 13.28 8.56
CA GLN A 86 -3.75 13.82 7.60
C GLN A 86 -2.32 13.38 7.90
N GLU A 87 -1.88 13.40 9.16
CA GLU A 87 -0.56 12.89 9.55
C GLU A 87 -0.40 11.40 9.24
N ARG A 88 -1.43 10.61 9.56
CA ARG A 88 -1.47 9.19 9.24
C ARG A 88 -1.40 8.96 7.73
N GLU A 89 -2.13 9.73 6.92
CA GLU A 89 -2.06 9.64 5.46
C GLU A 89 -0.63 9.89 4.96
N LYS A 90 0.04 10.93 5.46
CA LYS A 90 1.45 11.21 5.11
C LYS A 90 2.35 10.02 5.45
N GLY A 91 2.19 9.45 6.64
CA GLY A 91 2.95 8.27 7.05
C GLY A 91 2.67 7.05 6.17
N LEU A 92 1.40 6.81 5.79
CA LEU A 92 1.03 5.73 4.89
C LEU A 92 1.60 5.94 3.48
N LYS A 93 1.61 7.18 2.97
CA LYS A 93 2.23 7.53 1.68
C LYS A 93 3.72 7.16 1.68
N LEU A 94 4.47 7.60 2.70
CA LEU A 94 5.89 7.29 2.84
C LEU A 94 6.15 5.78 2.96
N PHE A 95 5.31 5.07 3.72
CA PHE A 95 5.39 3.62 3.87
C PHE A 95 5.19 2.90 2.52
N LEU A 96 4.10 3.22 1.81
CA LEU A 96 3.76 2.60 0.53
C LEU A 96 4.80 2.92 -0.56
N GLU A 97 5.27 4.16 -0.64
CA GLU A 97 6.35 4.56 -1.56
C GLU A 97 7.66 3.83 -1.22
N GLY A 98 7.96 3.62 0.06
CA GLY A 98 9.13 2.86 0.46
C GLY A 98 9.02 1.38 0.09
N ILE A 99 7.83 0.78 0.16
CA ILE A 99 7.59 -0.61 -0.26
C ILE A 99 7.90 -0.80 -1.75
N THR A 100 7.47 0.12 -2.61
CA THR A 100 7.68 -0.03 -4.07
C THR A 100 9.16 0.04 -4.47
N LYS A 101 10.03 0.54 -3.59
CA LYS A 101 11.48 0.61 -3.80
C LYS A 101 12.20 -0.70 -3.43
N ILE A 102 11.52 -1.65 -2.81
CA ILE A 102 12.12 -2.92 -2.38
C ILE A 102 12.32 -3.84 -3.61
N PRO A 103 13.55 -4.30 -3.89
CA PRO A 103 13.79 -5.23 -4.99
C PRO A 103 13.03 -6.54 -4.80
N GLY A 104 12.35 -7.00 -5.85
CA GLY A 104 11.61 -8.25 -5.81
C GLY A 104 10.29 -8.21 -5.04
N ILE A 105 9.84 -7.03 -4.58
CA ILE A 105 8.57 -6.90 -3.84
C ILE A 105 7.37 -7.46 -4.61
N LEU A 106 7.36 -7.26 -5.93
CA LEU A 106 6.34 -7.77 -6.83
C LEU A 106 6.42 -9.29 -7.04
N GLN A 107 7.48 -9.96 -6.60
CA GLN A 107 7.60 -11.43 -6.67
C GLN A 107 6.97 -12.12 -5.46
N ILE A 108 6.61 -11.36 -4.43
CA ILE A 108 5.97 -11.88 -3.22
C ILE A 108 4.47 -12.09 -3.53
N PRO A 109 3.94 -13.33 -3.52
CA PRO A 109 2.54 -13.60 -3.84
C PRO A 109 1.57 -12.82 -2.96
N TYR A 110 1.88 -12.68 -1.67
CA TYR A 110 1.06 -11.91 -0.74
C TYR A 110 0.92 -10.44 -1.11
N VAL A 111 1.97 -9.82 -1.67
CA VAL A 111 1.91 -8.44 -2.18
C VAL A 111 1.04 -8.37 -3.42
N GLN A 112 1.19 -9.34 -4.32
CA GLN A 112 0.37 -9.43 -5.53
C GLN A 112 -1.10 -9.55 -5.20
N ASP A 113 -1.46 -10.45 -4.29
CA ASP A 113 -2.84 -10.69 -3.89
C ASP A 113 -3.42 -9.49 -3.14
N PHE A 114 -2.66 -8.90 -2.21
CA PHE A 114 -3.14 -7.76 -1.43
C PHE A 114 -3.50 -6.55 -2.31
N PHE A 115 -2.69 -6.28 -3.34
CA PHE A 115 -2.93 -5.16 -4.26
C PHE A 115 -3.72 -5.57 -5.52
N ALA A 116 -4.32 -6.77 -5.54
CA ALA A 116 -5.09 -7.32 -6.67
C ALA A 116 -4.32 -7.28 -8.00
N ILE A 117 -3.01 -7.50 -7.95
CA ILE A 117 -2.12 -7.47 -9.12
C ILE A 117 -2.28 -8.73 -9.98
N SER A 118 -2.59 -9.86 -9.35
CA SER A 118 -2.84 -11.15 -10.03
C SER A 118 -4.04 -11.06 -10.98
N GLU A 119 -5.06 -10.29 -10.61
CA GLU A 119 -6.26 -10.05 -11.43
C GLU A 119 -5.92 -9.24 -12.69
N LEU A 120 -5.05 -8.22 -12.58
CA LEU A 120 -4.61 -7.39 -13.71
C LEU A 120 -3.84 -8.16 -14.80
N ASN A 121 -3.17 -9.25 -14.43
CA ASN A 121 -2.42 -10.07 -15.38
C ASN A 121 -3.31 -11.09 -16.12
N SER A 122 -4.55 -11.26 -15.67
CA SER A 122 -5.48 -12.29 -16.16
C SER A 122 -6.42 -11.80 -17.26
N GLU A 123 -6.49 -10.49 -17.53
CA GLU A 123 -7.24 -9.88 -18.64
C GLU A 123 -6.50 -10.02 -19.99
N LYS A 124 -6.16 -11.27 -20.36
CA LYS A 124 -5.67 -11.64 -21.69
C LYS A 124 -6.77 -12.21 -22.57
#